data_AF-A0A7S0BD26-F1
#
_entry.id   AF-A0A7S0BD26-F1
#
_cell.length_a   1.000
_cell.length_b   1.000
_cell.length_c   1.000
_cell.angle_alpha   90.00
_cell.angle_beta   90.00
_cell.angle_gamma   90.00
#
_symmetry.space_group_name_H-M   'P 1'
#
loop_
_entity.id
_entity.type
_entity.pdbx_description
1 polymer ?
#
loop_
_entity_poly.entity_id
_entity_poly.type
_entity_poly.pdbx_seq_one_letter_code
_entity_poly.pdbx_strand_id
1 'polypeptide(L)'
;GHEKEALSFWTFATLMKKLERNFRVDQSGIHAQLEELRLLTEQSDPELAEYFRSHDPNYYSCFRWILVQLKRELPFQDVLRLWEVLWLEHLGENFQIYIVVGLLRLHRRNLLRLGGFDDLVRYINEMSMRIDIDGAIEDAIKLFNRVGPLSVAERKSEDQELEGRPD
;
A
#
# COMPACT_ATOMS: atom_id res chain seq x y z
N GLY A 1 1.09 33.63 -14.03
CA GLY A 1 1.62 33.43 -12.66
C GLY A 1 0.50 33.02 -11.74
N HIS A 2 -0.36 33.96 -11.37
CA HIS A 2 -1.41 33.78 -10.36
C HIS A 2 -2.46 32.71 -10.66
N GLU A 3 -2.89 32.55 -11.92
CA GLU A 3 -3.91 31.53 -12.26
C GLU A 3 -3.39 30.08 -12.09
N LYS A 4 -2.13 29.83 -12.49
CA LYS A 4 -1.49 28.52 -12.31
C LYS A 4 -1.23 28.20 -10.84
N GLU A 5 -0.90 29.22 -10.06
CA GLU A 5 -0.71 29.11 -8.61
C GLU A 5 -2.02 28.78 -7.90
N ALA A 6 -3.10 29.52 -8.22
CA ALA A 6 -4.43 29.27 -7.66
C ALA A 6 -4.93 27.86 -8.02
N LEU A 7 -4.77 27.44 -9.29
CA LEU A 7 -5.16 26.09 -9.72
C LEU A 7 -4.34 25.02 -8.95
N SER A 8 -3.02 25.17 -8.89
CA SER A 8 -2.15 24.23 -8.17
C SER A 8 -2.50 24.16 -6.68
N PHE A 9 -2.79 25.30 -6.05
CA PHE A 9 -3.21 25.36 -4.65
C PHE A 9 -4.50 24.58 -4.42
N TRP A 10 -5.55 24.83 -5.21
CA TRP A 10 -6.83 24.16 -5.03
C TRP A 10 -6.77 22.68 -5.39
N THR A 11 -6.01 22.30 -6.42
CA THR A 11 -5.74 20.89 -6.74
C THR A 11 -5.06 20.20 -5.56
N PHE A 12 -4.02 20.82 -4.97
CA PHE A 12 -3.32 20.27 -3.82
C PHE A 12 -4.21 20.21 -2.56
N ALA A 13 -5.00 21.26 -2.29
CA ALA A 13 -5.91 21.28 -1.14
C ALA A 13 -6.95 20.15 -1.22
N THR A 14 -7.53 19.91 -2.39
CA THR A 14 -8.45 18.78 -2.63
C THR A 14 -7.75 17.45 -2.44
N LEU A 15 -6.53 17.28 -2.96
CA LEU A 15 -5.74 16.07 -2.76
C LEU A 15 -5.43 15.83 -1.28
N MET A 16 -5.02 16.86 -0.54
CA MET A 16 -4.72 16.76 0.88
C MET A 16 -5.95 16.44 1.72
N LYS A 17 -7.13 16.91 1.32
CA LYS A 17 -8.39 16.51 1.96
C LYS A 17 -8.65 15.00 1.80
N LYS A 18 -8.34 14.43 0.64
CA LYS A 18 -8.44 12.98 0.39
C LYS A 18 -7.40 12.19 1.20
N LEU A 19 -6.17 12.69 1.28
CA LEU A 19 -5.07 12.01 1.98
C LEU A 19 -5.00 12.33 3.48
N GLU A 20 -5.89 13.19 4.01
CA GLU A 20 -5.83 13.74 5.37
C GLU A 20 -5.64 12.67 6.45
N ARG A 21 -6.32 11.52 6.29
CA ARG A 21 -6.24 10.39 7.23
C ARG A 21 -4.80 9.92 7.47
N ASN A 22 -3.95 9.98 6.45
CA ASN A 22 -2.55 9.56 6.53
C ASN A 22 -1.64 10.57 7.23
N PHE A 23 -2.10 11.82 7.40
CA PHE A 23 -1.35 12.91 8.02
C PHE A 23 -1.89 13.32 9.39
N ARG A 24 -2.82 12.55 9.96
CA ARG A 24 -3.29 12.76 11.33
C ARG A 24 -2.15 12.54 12.32
N VAL A 25 -2.15 13.31 13.42
CA VAL A 25 -1.11 13.25 14.47
C VAL A 25 -0.99 11.85 15.08
N ASP A 26 -2.13 11.16 15.20
CA ASP A 26 -2.21 9.80 15.74
C ASP A 26 -1.78 8.70 14.76
N GLN A 27 -1.44 9.06 13.51
CA GLN A 27 -1.05 8.14 12.43
C GLN A 27 -2.09 7.03 12.15
N SER A 28 -3.34 7.22 12.58
CA SER A 28 -4.37 6.18 12.52
C SER A 28 -4.68 5.73 11.08
N GLY A 29 -4.66 6.64 10.11
CA GLY A 29 -4.92 6.30 8.70
C GLY A 29 -3.82 5.44 8.08
N ILE A 30 -2.56 5.81 8.28
CA ILE A 30 -1.43 5.07 7.69
C ILE A 30 -1.27 3.69 8.34
N HIS A 31 -1.51 3.57 9.65
CA HIS A 31 -1.51 2.27 10.33
C HIS A 31 -2.67 1.37 9.86
N ALA A 32 -3.86 1.93 9.61
CA ALA A 32 -4.96 1.15 9.03
C ALA A 32 -4.63 0.63 7.62
N GLN A 33 -3.92 1.41 6.82
CA GLN A 33 -3.47 1.01 5.49
C GLN A 33 -2.35 -0.06 5.53
N LEU A 34 -1.43 0.02 6.50
CA LEU A 34 -0.44 -1.03 6.74
C LEU A 34 -1.06 -2.34 7.23
N GLU A 35 -2.12 -2.24 8.05
CA GLU A 35 -2.90 -3.41 8.45
C GLU A 35 -3.60 -4.06 7.25
N GLU A 36 -4.22 -3.25 6.39
CA GLU A 36 -4.83 -3.75 5.14
C GLU A 36 -3.79 -4.41 4.23
N LEU A 37 -2.57 -3.85 4.14
CA LEU A 37 -1.45 -4.45 3.42
C LEU A 37 -1.08 -5.83 3.99
N ARG A 38 -1.01 -5.96 5.32
CA ARG A 38 -0.74 -7.26 5.97
C ARG A 38 -1.83 -8.26 5.60
N LEU A 39 -3.10 -7.92 5.79
CA LEU A 39 -4.23 -8.81 5.54
C LEU A 39 -4.31 -9.25 4.07
N LEU A 40 -4.10 -8.33 3.14
CA LEU A 40 -4.05 -8.65 1.71
C LEU A 40 -2.87 -9.55 1.35
N THR A 41 -1.71 -9.33 1.97
CA THR A 41 -0.53 -10.18 1.75
C THR A 41 -0.79 -11.58 2.30
N GLU A 42 -1.37 -11.71 3.50
CA GLU A 42 -1.77 -12.98 4.10
C GLU A 42 -2.76 -13.75 3.22
N GLN A 43 -3.74 -13.07 2.64
CA GLN A 43 -4.73 -13.68 1.76
C GLN A 43 -4.16 -14.07 0.39
N SER A 44 -3.19 -13.32 -0.13
CA SER A 44 -2.73 -13.46 -1.53
C SER A 44 -1.42 -14.22 -1.69
N ASP A 45 -0.51 -14.17 -0.73
CA ASP A 45 0.78 -14.85 -0.71
C ASP A 45 1.21 -15.19 0.74
N PRO A 46 0.73 -16.31 1.31
CA PRO A 46 1.00 -16.68 2.71
C PRO A 46 2.49 -16.85 3.04
N GLU A 47 3.31 -17.28 2.08
CA GLU A 47 4.76 -17.43 2.28
C GLU A 47 5.43 -16.06 2.44
N LEU A 48 5.02 -15.09 1.62
CA LEU A 48 5.51 -13.72 1.75
C LEU A 48 5.03 -13.08 3.05
N ALA A 49 3.79 -13.35 3.47
CA ALA A 49 3.29 -12.87 4.75
C ALA A 49 4.07 -13.41 5.95
N GLU A 50 4.44 -14.70 5.93
CA GLU A 50 5.28 -15.31 6.97
C GLU A 50 6.69 -14.70 7.01
N TYR A 51 7.26 -14.41 5.84
CA TYR A 51 8.52 -13.69 5.75
C TYR A 51 8.44 -12.31 6.42
N PHE A 52 7.41 -11.52 6.11
CA PHE A 52 7.22 -10.22 6.76
C PHE A 52 6.94 -10.37 8.26
N ARG A 53 6.18 -11.37 8.69
CA ARG A 53 5.91 -11.63 10.12
C ARG A 53 7.18 -11.82 10.95
N SER A 54 8.22 -12.42 10.35
CA SER A 54 9.50 -12.66 11.02
C SER A 54 10.50 -11.50 10.93
N HIS A 55 10.38 -10.61 9.94
CA HIS A 55 11.38 -9.55 9.67
C HIS A 55 10.84 -8.12 9.84
N ASP A 56 9.58 -7.87 9.50
CA ASP A 56 8.90 -6.57 9.53
C ASP A 56 7.37 -6.77 9.71
N PRO A 57 6.91 -7.21 10.90
CA PRO A 57 5.52 -7.65 11.09
C PRO A 57 4.47 -6.55 10.86
N ASN A 58 4.89 -5.29 10.94
CA ASN A 58 4.04 -4.11 10.72
C ASN A 58 4.22 -3.50 9.32
N TYR A 59 5.03 -4.11 8.45
CA TYR A 59 5.30 -3.64 7.09
C TYR A 59 5.83 -2.19 7.05
N TYR A 60 6.59 -1.76 8.07
CA TYR A 60 7.10 -0.39 8.16
C TYR A 60 8.07 -0.04 7.04
N SER A 61 8.73 -1.03 6.45
CA SER A 61 9.54 -0.85 5.25
C SER A 61 8.72 -0.30 4.07
N CYS A 62 7.41 -0.56 4.02
CA CYS A 62 6.49 -0.05 3.00
C CYS A 62 5.85 1.30 3.36
N PHE A 63 6.08 1.84 4.57
CA PHE A 63 5.43 3.06 5.07
C PHE A 63 5.54 4.23 4.09
N ARG A 64 6.72 4.46 3.52
CA ARG A 64 6.97 5.56 2.58
C ARG A 64 6.21 5.38 1.27
N TRP A 65 6.09 4.14 0.78
CA TRP A 65 5.34 3.85 -0.45
C TRP A 65 3.87 4.24 -0.30
N ILE A 66 3.32 4.00 0.89
CA ILE A 66 1.92 4.34 1.19
C ILE A 66 1.76 5.85 1.44
N LEU A 67 2.57 6.42 2.33
CA LEU A 67 2.42 7.82 2.79
C LEU A 67 2.48 8.84 1.65
N VAL A 68 3.38 8.64 0.67
CA VAL A 68 3.56 9.57 -0.46
C VAL A 68 3.17 8.97 -1.80
N GLN A 69 2.31 7.95 -1.81
CA GLN A 69 1.79 7.31 -3.03
C GLN A 69 2.89 7.00 -4.07
N LEU A 70 3.95 6.30 -3.63
CA LEU A 70 5.12 5.91 -4.43
C LEU A 70 5.89 7.06 -5.12
N LYS A 71 5.60 8.34 -4.79
CA LYS A 71 6.22 9.52 -5.42
C LYS A 71 7.75 9.54 -5.42
N ARG A 72 8.36 8.86 -4.42
CA ARG A 72 9.81 8.77 -4.25
C ARG A 72 10.46 7.58 -4.95
N GLU A 73 9.66 6.68 -5.51
CA GLU A 73 10.14 5.43 -6.09
C GLU A 73 10.02 5.40 -7.61
N LEU A 74 9.32 6.37 -8.20
CA LEU A 74 8.96 6.37 -9.61
C LEU A 74 9.50 7.63 -10.33
N PRO A 75 9.89 7.50 -11.61
CA PRO A 75 10.07 8.63 -12.51
C PRO A 75 8.83 9.51 -12.56
N PHE A 76 9.01 10.79 -12.86
CA PHE A 76 7.91 11.77 -12.83
C PHE A 76 6.71 11.36 -13.70
N GLN A 77 6.95 10.85 -14.91
CA GLN A 77 5.88 10.42 -15.81
C GLN A 77 5.11 9.22 -15.25
N ASP A 78 5.80 8.29 -14.60
CA ASP A 78 5.19 7.09 -14.01
C ASP A 78 4.36 7.45 -12.77
N VAL A 79 4.80 8.45 -11.99
CA VAL A 79 4.01 9.01 -10.90
C VAL A 79 2.68 9.57 -11.42
N LEU A 80 2.71 10.35 -12.50
CA LEU A 80 1.48 10.92 -13.06
C LEU A 80 0.49 9.84 -13.49
N ARG A 81 0.97 8.81 -14.21
CA ARG A 81 0.15 7.67 -14.64
C ARG A 81 -0.45 6.90 -13.45
N LEU A 82 0.36 6.63 -12.43
CA LEU A 82 -0.11 6.00 -11.19
C LEU A 82 -1.19 6.84 -10.51
N TRP A 83 -0.96 8.14 -10.39
CA TRP A 83 -1.90 9.05 -9.72
C TRP A 83 -3.20 9.20 -10.48
N GLU A 84 -3.19 9.16 -11.82
CA GLU A 84 -4.43 9.07 -12.62
C GLU A 84 -5.24 7.84 -12.24
N VAL A 85 -4.63 6.66 -12.14
CA VAL A 85 -5.31 5.42 -11.74
C VAL A 85 -5.89 5.53 -10.31
N LEU A 86 -5.09 6.03 -9.35
CA LEU A 86 -5.51 6.14 -7.95
C LEU A 86 -6.59 7.20 -7.71
N TRP A 87 -6.56 8.29 -8.48
CA TRP A 87 -7.46 9.42 -8.27
C TRP A 87 -8.78 9.30 -9.03
N LEU A 88 -8.87 8.42 -10.02
CA LEU A 88 -10.13 8.03 -10.66
C LEU A 88 -11.03 7.18 -9.74
N GLU A 89 -10.48 6.55 -8.70
CA GLU A 89 -11.21 5.77 -7.67
C GLU A 89 -12.14 4.67 -8.20
N HIS A 90 -11.98 4.23 -9.45
CA HIS A 90 -12.88 3.24 -10.05
C HIS A 90 -12.80 1.85 -9.37
N LEU A 91 -11.74 1.56 -8.61
CA LEU A 91 -11.54 0.34 -7.80
C LEU A 91 -11.57 0.62 -6.28
N GLY A 92 -12.06 1.79 -5.87
CA GLY A 92 -12.18 2.18 -4.47
C GLY A 92 -10.98 2.94 -3.89
N GLU A 93 -11.20 3.50 -2.69
CA GLU A 93 -10.27 4.46 -2.04
C GLU A 93 -8.91 3.85 -1.67
N ASN A 94 -8.87 2.55 -1.35
CA ASN A 94 -7.65 1.86 -0.90
C ASN A 94 -6.98 1.01 -2.00
N PHE A 95 -7.31 1.23 -3.29
CA PHE A 95 -6.70 0.48 -4.38
C PHE A 95 -5.15 0.57 -4.40
N GLN A 96 -4.58 1.64 -3.86
CA GLN A 96 -3.14 1.77 -3.65
C GLN A 96 -2.52 0.59 -2.88
N ILE A 97 -3.23 -0.01 -1.93
CA ILE A 97 -2.72 -1.13 -1.14
C ILE A 97 -2.57 -2.38 -2.01
N TYR A 98 -3.48 -2.60 -2.96
CA TYR A 98 -3.36 -3.68 -3.95
C TYR A 98 -2.12 -3.51 -4.83
N ILE A 99 -1.80 -2.27 -5.20
CA ILE A 99 -0.58 -1.96 -5.96
C ILE A 99 0.67 -2.26 -5.13
N VAL A 100 0.68 -1.90 -3.84
CA VAL A 100 1.81 -2.23 -2.95
C VAL A 100 1.97 -3.75 -2.80
N VAL A 101 0.88 -4.50 -2.64
CA VAL A 101 0.91 -5.98 -2.62
C VAL A 101 1.45 -6.52 -3.95
N GLY A 102 1.00 -5.97 -5.08
CA GLY A 102 1.49 -6.34 -6.41
C GLY A 102 3.00 -6.13 -6.55
N LEU A 103 3.52 -5.00 -6.06
CA LEU A 103 4.96 -4.73 -6.01
C LEU A 103 5.71 -5.77 -5.19
N LEU A 104 5.23 -6.08 -3.98
CA LEU A 104 5.85 -7.10 -3.14
C LEU A 104 5.86 -8.48 -3.83
N ARG A 105 4.77 -8.86 -4.50
CA ARG A 105 4.64 -10.13 -5.22
C ARG A 105 5.56 -10.20 -6.45
N LEU A 106 5.75 -9.11 -7.17
CA LEU A 106 6.72 -9.04 -8.28
C LEU A 106 8.16 -9.25 -7.81
N HIS A 107 8.51 -8.74 -6.63
CA HIS A 107 9.85 -8.86 -6.04
C HIS A 107 10.01 -10.04 -5.08
N ARG A 108 8.97 -10.86 -4.91
CA ARG A 108 8.89 -12.00 -3.97
C ARG A 108 10.15 -12.85 -3.92
N ARG A 109 10.67 -13.27 -5.07
CA ARG A 109 11.84 -14.17 -5.16
C ARG A 109 13.09 -13.58 -4.51
N ASN A 110 13.24 -12.25 -4.56
CA ASN A 110 14.39 -11.58 -3.95
C ASN A 110 14.12 -11.31 -2.47
N LEU A 111 12.90 -10.87 -2.12
CA LEU A 111 12.49 -10.59 -0.74
C LEU A 111 12.68 -11.81 0.16
N LEU A 112 12.20 -12.98 -0.27
CA LEU A 112 12.31 -14.23 0.50
C LEU A 112 13.75 -14.73 0.72
N ARG A 113 14.74 -14.12 0.06
CA ARG A 113 16.17 -14.47 0.21
C ARG A 113 16.92 -13.51 1.14
N LEU A 114 16.30 -12.41 1.55
CA LEU A 114 16.90 -11.44 2.46
C LEU A 114 16.86 -11.99 3.89
N GLY A 115 17.90 -11.74 4.68
CA GLY A 115 18.06 -12.38 6.00
C GLY A 115 17.55 -11.56 7.19
N GLY A 116 17.31 -10.26 7.03
CA GLY A 116 17.06 -9.33 8.14
C GLY A 116 16.26 -8.09 7.73
N PHE A 117 15.70 -7.40 8.72
CA PHE A 117 14.99 -6.13 8.52
C PHE A 117 15.85 -5.08 7.79
N ASP A 118 17.13 -4.97 8.16
CA ASP A 118 18.05 -4.00 7.54
C ASP A 118 18.27 -4.28 6.04
N ASP A 119 18.35 -5.56 5.66
CA ASP A 119 18.47 -5.98 4.26
C ASP A 119 17.19 -5.70 3.49
N LEU A 120 16.03 -5.94 4.11
CA LEU A 120 14.71 -5.61 3.56
C LEU A 120 14.59 -4.11 3.29
N VAL A 121 14.89 -3.27 4.28
CA VAL A 121 14.84 -1.81 4.15
C VAL A 121 15.82 -1.32 3.07
N ARG A 122 17.04 -1.89 3.03
CA ARG A 122 18.01 -1.56 1.98
C ARG A 122 17.48 -1.92 0.60
N TYR A 123 16.98 -3.14 0.43
CA TYR A 123 16.43 -3.61 -0.84
C TYR A 123 15.27 -2.74 -1.32
N ILE A 124 14.30 -2.44 -0.44
CA ILE A 124 13.16 -1.56 -0.75
C ILE A 124 13.63 -0.15 -1.14
N ASN A 125 14.65 0.40 -0.48
CA ASN A 125 15.20 1.70 -0.83
C ASN A 125 15.93 1.69 -2.19
N GLU A 126 16.63 0.61 -2.51
CA GLU A 126 17.36 0.44 -3.77
C GLU A 126 16.42 0.19 -4.98
N MET A 127 15.16 -0.15 -4.74
CA MET A 127 14.13 -0.24 -5.78
C MET A 127 13.73 1.12 -6.35
N SER A 128 14.07 2.23 -5.67
CA SER A 128 13.74 3.57 -6.13
C SER A 128 14.21 3.79 -7.58
N MET A 129 13.33 4.33 -8.40
CA MET A 129 13.51 4.59 -9.83
C MET A 129 13.64 3.34 -10.72
N ARG A 130 13.39 2.15 -10.17
CA ARG A 130 13.52 0.85 -10.87
C ARG A 130 12.26 -0.01 -10.76
N ILE A 131 11.20 0.53 -10.17
CA ILE A 131 9.93 -0.17 -10.02
C ILE A 131 9.23 -0.30 -11.38
N ASP A 132 8.81 -1.52 -11.70
CA ASP A 132 7.86 -1.79 -12.78
C ASP A 132 6.43 -1.52 -12.28
N ILE A 133 5.97 -0.28 -12.47
CA ILE A 133 4.65 0.14 -11.99
C ILE A 133 3.51 -0.44 -12.82
N ASP A 134 3.73 -0.66 -14.12
CA ASP A 134 2.71 -1.18 -15.03
C ASP A 134 2.43 -2.66 -14.67
N GLY A 135 3.47 -3.46 -14.41
CA GLY A 135 3.32 -4.82 -13.89
C GLY A 135 2.64 -4.86 -12.53
N ALA A 136 2.93 -3.91 -11.65
CA ALA A 136 2.32 -3.84 -10.32
C ALA A 136 0.83 -3.50 -10.38
N ILE A 137 0.43 -2.58 -11.25
CA ILE A 137 -0.98 -2.24 -11.50
C ILE A 137 -1.70 -3.45 -12.09
N GLU A 138 -1.09 -4.15 -13.04
CA GLU A 138 -1.71 -5.35 -13.64
C GLU A 138 -1.96 -6.45 -12.59
N ASP A 139 -0.97 -6.73 -11.74
CA ASP A 139 -1.14 -7.71 -10.65
C ASP A 139 -2.17 -7.24 -9.61
N ALA A 140 -2.20 -5.94 -9.29
CA ALA A 140 -3.18 -5.34 -8.38
C ALA A 140 -4.62 -5.49 -8.90
N ILE A 141 -4.86 -5.24 -10.19
CA ILE A 141 -6.18 -5.42 -10.81
C ILE A 141 -6.60 -6.88 -10.76
N LYS A 142 -5.69 -7.81 -11.09
CA LYS A 142 -5.96 -9.25 -11.00
C LYS A 142 -6.31 -9.67 -9.58
N LEU A 143 -5.58 -9.16 -8.59
CA LEU A 143 -5.85 -9.43 -7.18
C LEU A 143 -7.21 -8.88 -6.78
N PHE A 144 -7.48 -7.60 -7.07
CA PHE A 144 -8.74 -6.93 -6.76
C PHE A 144 -9.95 -7.66 -7.35
N ASN A 145 -9.87 -8.08 -8.62
CA ASN A 145 -10.94 -8.83 -9.28
C ASN A 145 -11.19 -10.20 -8.63
N ARG A 146 -10.19 -10.79 -7.98
CA ARG A 146 -10.30 -12.09 -7.31
C ARG A 146 -10.87 -11.97 -5.90
N VAL A 147 -10.44 -10.97 -5.12
CA VAL A 147 -10.78 -10.88 -3.69
C VAL A 147 -11.83 -9.81 -3.37
N GLY A 148 -12.13 -8.92 -4.31
CA GLY A 148 -13.01 -7.76 -4.10
C GLY A 148 -12.38 -6.69 -3.21
N PRO A 149 -13.12 -5.62 -2.87
CA PRO A 149 -12.68 -4.64 -1.88
C PRO A 149 -12.57 -5.30 -0.49
N LEU A 150 -11.52 -4.98 0.25
CA LEU A 150 -11.36 -5.51 1.60
C LEU A 150 -12.31 -4.77 2.55
N SER A 151 -13.34 -5.45 3.03
CA SER A 151 -14.15 -4.99 4.16
C SER A 151 -13.39 -5.29 5.46
N VAL A 152 -12.49 -4.40 5.89
CA VAL A 152 -11.82 -4.51 7.20
C VAL A 152 -12.85 -4.59 8.36
N ALA A 153 -14.07 -4.13 8.12
CA ALA A 153 -15.19 -4.21 9.06
C ALA A 153 -15.73 -5.64 9.32
N GLU A 154 -15.56 -6.60 8.42
CA GLU A 154 -16.21 -7.93 8.54
C GLU A 154 -15.36 -8.96 9.27
N ARG A 155 -14.03 -8.76 9.38
CA ARG A 155 -13.14 -9.73 10.08
C ARG A 155 -12.89 -9.41 11.55
N LYS A 156 -13.00 -8.14 11.97
CA LYS A 156 -12.94 -7.79 13.40
C LYS A 156 -14.11 -8.40 14.19
N SER A 157 -15.27 -8.62 13.55
CA SER A 157 -16.39 -9.36 14.13
C SER A 157 -16.08 -10.85 14.30
N GLU A 158 -15.40 -11.49 13.34
CA GLU A 158 -15.09 -12.92 13.42
C GLU A 158 -14.02 -13.22 14.49
N ASP A 159 -12.98 -12.38 14.60
CA ASP A 159 -11.93 -12.55 15.62
C ASP A 159 -12.45 -12.25 17.04
N GLN A 160 -13.35 -11.28 17.21
CA GLN A 160 -13.99 -10.99 18.50
C GLN A 160 -15.04 -12.04 18.92
N GLU A 161 -15.70 -12.70 17.96
CA GLU A 161 -16.63 -13.80 18.25
C GLU A 161 -15.90 -15.09 18.66
N LEU A 162 -14.67 -15.31 18.20
CA LEU A 162 -13.83 -16.45 18.58
C LEU A 162 -13.21 -16.30 19.98
N GLU A 163 -12.84 -15.09 20.40
CA GLU A 163 -12.34 -14.82 21.76
C GLU A 163 -13.45 -14.80 22.83
N GLY A 164 -14.71 -14.74 22.43
CA GLY A 164 -15.87 -14.65 23.33
C GLY A 164 -16.56 -15.97 23.70
N ARG A 165 -16.07 -17.13 23.22
CA ARG A 165 -16.67 -18.44 23.56
C ARG A 165 -16.08 -18.98 24.87
N PRO A 166 -16.88 -19.12 25.95
CA PRO A 166 -16.43 -19.87 27.13
C PRO A 166 -16.32 -21.37 26.80
N ASP A 167 -15.31 -22.02 27.38
CA ASP A 167 -15.03 -23.47 27.33
C ASP A 167 -16.22 -24.35 27.77
#